data_AF-A0A3D6AS53-F1
#
_entry.id   AF-A0A3D6AS53-F1
#
_cell.length_a   1.000
_cell.length_b   1.000
_cell.length_c   1.000
_cell.angle_alpha   90.00
_cell.angle_beta   90.00
_cell.angle_gamma   90.00
#
_symmetry.space_group_name_H-M   'P 1'
#
loop_
_entity.id
_entity.type
_entity.pdbx_description
1 polymer ?
#
loop_
_entity_poly.entity_id
_entity_poly.type
_entity_poly.pdbx_seq_one_letter_code
_entity_poly.pdbx_strand_id
1 'polypeptide(L)'
;MQPRYRFYATILDAFWGYLNSDVIWDKYWGWSENPPHTPEEFHEQQFQELIDRINRKPFDSEAADKGTAFNEVIDCMIENRKSETVQVEKVYKVIREGACDETGKPLYYDEVQTNEVIGLKATYNNRVFTFPISLCREFANYYKGALTQQRVEAILPTAYGNVLVYGVIDELMPASVHDIKTTGSYTVGKFKDHHQHLIYPYALMQNGSDVRMFEYNIVEFNKSGIVVDTYTETYVFNPERDIPILTEHCEEFIRFLEENRELITDKKIFGGEN
;
A
#
# COMPACT_ATOMS: atom_id res chain seq x y z
N MET A 1 29.26 -3.52 2.22
CA MET A 1 29.69 -2.56 1.18
C MET A 1 28.81 -1.31 1.36
N GLN A 2 29.38 -0.10 1.42
CA GLN A 2 28.57 1.10 1.68
C GLN A 2 27.76 1.45 0.41
N PRO A 3 26.42 1.60 0.50
CA PRO A 3 25.61 1.97 -0.65
C PRO A 3 25.80 3.44 -1.00
N ARG A 4 25.84 3.76 -2.30
CA ARG A 4 25.88 5.12 -2.82
C ARG A 4 24.49 5.74 -2.92
N TYR A 5 23.45 4.92 -3.06
CA TYR A 5 22.05 5.35 -3.09
C TYR A 5 21.19 4.44 -2.23
N ARG A 6 20.04 4.93 -1.76
CA ARG A 6 19.10 4.14 -0.94
C ARG A 6 17.66 4.32 -1.44
N PHE A 7 17.07 3.28 -2.02
CA PHE A 7 15.72 3.33 -2.58
C PHE A 7 14.78 2.39 -1.84
N TYR A 8 13.68 2.92 -1.31
CA TYR A 8 12.58 2.12 -0.80
C TYR A 8 11.60 1.78 -1.93
N ALA A 9 10.93 0.63 -1.87
CA ALA A 9 10.12 0.17 -3.00
C ALA A 9 9.11 1.19 -3.55
N THR A 10 8.38 1.89 -2.68
CA THR A 10 7.37 2.87 -3.10
C THR A 10 7.92 4.18 -3.65
N ILE A 11 9.24 4.48 -3.52
CA ILE A 11 9.84 5.62 -4.25
C ILE A 11 10.02 5.29 -5.73
N LEU A 12 10.29 4.02 -6.05
CA LEU A 12 10.41 3.58 -7.43
C LEU A 12 9.04 3.58 -8.12
N ASP A 13 7.97 3.28 -7.38
CA ASP A 13 6.59 3.43 -7.85
C ASP A 13 6.26 4.89 -8.16
N ALA A 14 6.69 5.82 -7.30
CA ALA A 14 6.50 7.26 -7.52
C ALA A 14 7.26 7.74 -8.75
N PHE A 15 8.50 7.28 -8.93
CA PHE A 15 9.30 7.62 -10.12
C PHE A 15 8.68 7.05 -11.39
N TRP A 16 8.19 5.81 -11.37
CA TRP A 16 7.44 5.23 -12.49
C TRP A 16 6.20 6.05 -12.81
N GLY A 17 5.46 6.52 -11.80
CA GLY A 17 4.29 7.38 -11.97
C GLY A 17 4.62 8.72 -12.63
N TYR A 18 5.77 9.30 -12.30
CA TYR A 18 6.28 10.49 -12.99
C TYR A 18 6.62 10.21 -14.47
N LEU A 19 7.40 9.16 -14.75
CA LEU A 19 7.76 8.79 -16.12
C LEU A 19 6.55 8.50 -17.03
N ASN A 20 5.47 7.99 -16.43
CA ASN A 20 4.27 7.56 -17.14
C ASN A 20 3.07 8.50 -16.89
N SER A 21 3.31 9.75 -16.51
CA SER A 21 2.25 10.72 -16.19
C SER A 21 1.22 10.86 -17.31
N ASP A 22 1.68 10.86 -18.57
CA ASP A 22 0.81 11.04 -19.73
C ASP A 22 -0.16 9.86 -19.91
N VAL A 23 0.36 8.64 -19.72
CA VAL A 23 -0.44 7.40 -19.76
C VAL A 23 -1.45 7.37 -18.62
N ILE A 24 -1.03 7.81 -17.43
CA ILE A 24 -1.91 7.91 -16.27
C ILE A 24 -3.00 8.96 -16.52
N TRP A 25 -2.63 10.13 -17.05
CA TRP A 25 -3.59 11.19 -17.35
C TRP A 25 -4.63 10.73 -18.35
N ASP A 26 -4.22 10.10 -19.45
CA ASP A 26 -5.11 9.59 -20.49
C ASP A 26 -6.08 8.53 -19.94
N LYS A 27 -5.58 7.64 -19.07
CA LYS A 27 -6.39 6.61 -18.41
C LYS A 27 -7.54 7.20 -17.58
N TYR A 28 -7.30 8.30 -16.87
CA TYR A 28 -8.30 8.90 -15.97
C TYR A 28 -9.15 9.99 -16.64
N TRP A 29 -8.57 10.73 -17.60
CA TRP A 29 -9.15 11.96 -18.13
C TRP A 29 -9.10 12.10 -19.65
N GLY A 30 -8.54 11.13 -20.40
CA GLY A 30 -8.44 11.20 -21.86
C GLY A 30 -9.79 11.32 -22.58
N TRP A 31 -10.87 10.85 -21.95
CA TRP A 31 -12.25 10.96 -22.46
C TRP A 31 -13.10 12.00 -21.68
N SER A 32 -12.48 12.77 -20.79
CA SER A 32 -13.18 13.78 -20.00
C SER A 32 -13.38 15.05 -20.82
N GLU A 33 -14.61 15.58 -20.86
CA GLU A 33 -14.87 16.88 -21.48
C GLU A 33 -14.31 18.06 -20.66
N ASN A 34 -14.12 17.87 -19.36
CA ASN A 34 -13.59 18.87 -18.43
C ASN A 34 -12.60 18.21 -17.46
N PRO A 35 -11.36 17.91 -17.91
CA PRO A 35 -10.34 17.38 -17.02
C PRO A 35 -9.94 18.43 -15.97
N PRO A 36 -9.59 18.01 -14.73
CA PRO A 36 -9.18 18.92 -13.67
C PRO A 36 -7.84 19.63 -13.92
N HIS A 37 -7.01 19.09 -14.82
CA HIS A 37 -5.68 19.62 -15.19
C HIS A 37 -5.38 19.20 -16.64
N THR A 38 -4.54 19.95 -17.35
CA THR A 38 -3.98 19.50 -18.63
C THR A 38 -2.93 18.38 -18.42
N PRO A 39 -2.54 17.64 -19.48
CA PRO A 39 -1.46 16.65 -19.39
C PRO A 39 -0.15 17.25 -18.84
N GLU A 40 0.22 18.45 -19.30
CA GLU A 40 1.43 19.15 -18.86
C GLU A 40 1.35 19.58 -17.38
N GLU A 41 0.19 20.11 -16.95
CA GLU A 41 -0.04 20.46 -15.55
C GLU A 41 0.04 19.23 -14.65
N PHE A 42 -0.48 18.09 -15.10
CA PHE A 42 -0.41 16.83 -14.37
C PHE A 42 1.02 16.27 -14.32
N HIS A 43 1.78 16.37 -15.40
CA HIS A 43 3.20 15.99 -15.42
C HIS A 43 4.02 16.80 -14.40
N GLU A 44 3.83 18.12 -14.36
CA GLU A 44 4.49 19.00 -13.39
C GLU A 44 4.07 18.68 -11.95
N GLN A 45 2.79 18.38 -11.72
CA GLN A 45 2.32 17.90 -10.41
C GLN A 45 3.03 16.59 -10.02
N GLN A 46 3.14 15.62 -10.92
CA GLN A 46 3.83 14.36 -10.62
C GLN A 46 5.32 14.57 -10.36
N PHE A 47 5.97 15.50 -11.07
CA PHE A 47 7.35 15.89 -10.79
C PHE A 47 7.49 16.46 -9.36
N GLN A 48 6.64 17.42 -8.99
CA GLN A 48 6.70 18.04 -7.66
C GLN A 48 6.38 17.02 -6.55
N GLU A 49 5.41 16.13 -6.76
CA GLU A 49 5.10 15.04 -5.83
C GLU A 49 6.28 14.08 -5.65
N LEU A 50 7.00 13.76 -6.72
CA LEU A 50 8.20 12.92 -6.65
C LEU A 50 9.30 13.62 -5.86
N ILE A 51 9.58 14.90 -6.14
CA ILE A 51 10.56 15.70 -5.38
C ILE A 51 10.18 15.76 -3.89
N ASP A 52 8.91 15.96 -3.58
CA ASP A 52 8.40 16.02 -2.21
C ASP A 52 8.56 14.69 -1.48
N ARG A 53 8.31 13.56 -2.16
CA ARG A 53 8.55 12.21 -1.62
C ARG A 53 10.02 11.91 -1.41
N ILE A 54 10.90 12.31 -2.34
CA ILE A 54 12.36 12.18 -2.19
C ILE A 54 12.81 12.93 -0.92
N ASN A 55 12.29 14.14 -0.74
CA ASN A 55 12.58 15.01 0.40
C ASN A 55 11.81 14.65 1.68
N ARG A 56 11.04 13.55 1.67
CA ARG A 56 10.20 13.07 2.79
C ARG A 56 9.31 14.16 3.37
N LYS A 57 8.77 15.04 2.54
CA LYS A 57 7.76 16.00 3.00
C LYS A 57 6.56 15.22 3.53
N PRO A 58 6.02 15.59 4.71
CA PRO A 58 4.80 14.98 5.22
C PRO A 58 3.68 15.11 4.19
N PHE A 59 2.99 14.01 3.91
CA PHE A 59 1.80 14.01 3.07
C PHE A 59 0.61 13.49 3.89
N ASP A 60 -0.55 14.08 3.67
CA ASP A 60 -1.78 13.70 4.34
C ASP A 60 -2.72 13.03 3.34
N SER A 61 -3.07 11.77 3.59
CA SER A 61 -3.95 11.00 2.69
C SER A 61 -4.81 10.03 3.46
N GLU A 62 -6.12 10.25 3.42
CA GLU A 62 -7.10 9.32 4.02
C GLU A 62 -6.96 7.91 3.45
N ALA A 63 -6.66 7.78 2.15
CA ALA A 63 -6.50 6.48 1.51
C ALA A 63 -5.27 5.73 2.05
N ALA A 64 -4.14 6.42 2.23
CA ALA A 64 -2.93 5.83 2.82
C ALA A 64 -3.13 5.45 4.28
N ASP A 65 -3.81 6.32 5.05
CA ASP A 65 -4.16 6.06 6.45
C ASP A 65 -5.11 4.87 6.61
N LYS A 66 -6.10 4.74 5.72
CA LYS A 66 -7.03 3.59 5.70
C LYS A 66 -6.29 2.29 5.44
N GLY A 67 -5.38 2.29 4.46
CA GLY A 67 -4.53 1.13 4.18
C GLY A 67 -3.67 0.74 5.38
N THR A 68 -3.02 1.73 6.00
CA THR A 68 -2.19 1.52 7.21
C THR A 68 -3.02 0.97 8.38
N ALA A 69 -4.18 1.57 8.65
CA ALA A 69 -5.06 1.14 9.72
C ALA A 69 -5.64 -0.27 9.48
N PHE A 70 -5.95 -0.61 8.22
CA PHE A 70 -6.41 -1.94 7.87
C PHE A 70 -5.32 -3.00 8.09
N ASN A 71 -4.11 -2.74 7.59
CA ASN A 71 -2.95 -3.63 7.75
C ASN A 71 -2.67 -3.93 9.23
N GLU A 72 -2.53 -2.89 10.06
CA GLU A 72 -2.27 -3.06 11.50
C GLU A 72 -3.40 -3.79 12.25
N VAL A 73 -4.67 -3.65 11.81
CA VAL A 73 -5.78 -4.45 12.35
C VAL A 73 -5.60 -5.93 12.03
N ILE A 74 -5.16 -6.28 10.82
CA ILE A 74 -4.89 -7.66 10.41
C ILE A 74 -3.70 -8.21 11.19
N ASP A 75 -2.60 -7.47 11.27
CA ASP A 75 -1.40 -7.83 12.05
C ASP A 75 -1.76 -8.15 13.51
N CYS A 76 -2.52 -7.26 14.16
CA CYS A 76 -2.97 -7.47 15.54
C CYS A 76 -3.81 -8.74 15.71
N MET A 77 -4.62 -9.10 14.71
CA MET A 77 -5.42 -10.31 14.73
C MET A 77 -4.58 -11.58 14.55
N ILE A 78 -3.53 -11.54 13.73
CA ILE A 78 -2.60 -12.65 13.50
C ILE A 78 -1.72 -12.88 14.74
N GLU A 79 -1.15 -11.81 15.27
CA GLU A 79 -0.21 -11.84 16.40
C GLU A 79 -0.90 -11.92 17.77
N ASN A 80 -2.22 -11.76 17.81
CA ASN A 80 -3.03 -11.71 19.03
C ASN A 80 -2.52 -10.66 20.03
N ARG A 81 -2.21 -9.46 19.51
CA ARG A 81 -1.75 -8.30 20.29
C ARG A 81 -2.70 -7.12 20.16
N LYS A 82 -2.45 -6.09 20.98
CA LYS A 82 -3.05 -4.76 20.78
C LYS A 82 -2.10 -3.91 19.95
N SER A 83 -2.65 -3.01 19.17
CA SER A 83 -1.88 -2.02 18.44
C SER A 83 -1.37 -0.92 19.37
N GLU A 84 -0.16 -0.41 19.09
CA GLU A 84 0.42 0.76 19.74
C GLU A 84 0.06 2.07 19.01
N THR A 85 -0.34 1.98 17.74
CA THR A 85 -0.53 3.13 16.84
C THR A 85 -1.99 3.32 16.42
N VAL A 86 -2.79 2.26 16.39
CA VAL A 86 -4.19 2.26 15.96
C VAL A 86 -5.09 1.86 17.12
N GLN A 87 -6.02 2.74 17.52
CA GLN A 87 -7.00 2.38 18.54
C GLN A 87 -8.12 1.54 17.90
N VAL A 88 -8.24 0.28 18.33
CA VAL A 88 -9.23 -0.67 17.80
C VAL A 88 -10.34 -0.93 18.81
N GLU A 89 -11.59 -0.72 18.39
CA GLU A 89 -12.80 -0.97 19.16
C GLU A 89 -13.74 -1.93 18.41
N LYS A 90 -14.41 -2.83 19.15
CA LYS A 90 -15.41 -3.73 18.56
C LYS A 90 -16.71 -2.98 18.30
N VAL A 91 -17.26 -3.15 17.10
CA VAL A 91 -18.61 -2.69 16.74
C VAL A 91 -19.56 -3.87 16.87
N TYR A 92 -20.58 -3.72 17.69
CA TYR A 92 -21.60 -4.75 17.95
C TYR A 92 -22.86 -4.48 17.15
N LYS A 93 -23.54 -5.55 16.75
CA LYS A 93 -24.83 -5.45 16.06
C LYS A 93 -25.89 -4.89 17.00
N VAL A 94 -26.66 -3.94 16.49
CA VAL A 94 -27.81 -3.36 17.16
C VAL A 94 -29.07 -3.88 16.47
N ILE A 95 -30.01 -4.39 17.28
CA ILE A 95 -31.35 -4.76 16.82
C ILE A 95 -32.34 -3.70 17.31
N ARG A 96 -33.35 -3.42 16.48
CA ARG A 96 -34.44 -2.52 16.83
C ARG A 96 -35.63 -3.36 17.26
N GLU A 97 -35.95 -3.33 18.54
CA GLU A 97 -37.12 -4.00 19.09
C GLU A 97 -38.20 -2.96 19.35
N GLY A 98 -39.38 -3.10 18.74
CA GLY A 98 -40.39 -2.06 18.79
C GLY A 98 -41.75 -2.50 18.25
N ALA A 99 -42.77 -1.71 18.57
CA ALA A 99 -44.11 -1.92 18.03
C ALA A 99 -44.26 -1.19 16.70
N CYS A 100 -44.79 -1.89 15.70
CA CYS A 100 -45.26 -1.27 14.46
C CYS A 100 -46.78 -1.08 14.53
N ASP A 101 -47.30 -0.07 13.84
CA ASP A 101 -48.73 0.02 13.58
C ASP A 101 -49.21 -1.08 12.63
N GLU A 102 -50.51 -1.14 12.41
CA GLU A 102 -51.18 -2.08 11.50
C GLU A 102 -50.73 -1.97 10.02
N THR A 103 -49.98 -0.92 9.66
CA THR A 103 -49.38 -0.74 8.33
C THR A 103 -47.90 -1.12 8.28
N GLY A 104 -47.31 -1.56 9.40
CA GLY A 104 -45.89 -1.90 9.53
C GLY A 104 -44.99 -0.69 9.80
N LYS A 105 -45.55 0.49 10.09
CA LYS A 105 -44.77 1.70 10.40
C LYS A 105 -44.32 1.68 11.87
N PRO A 106 -43.04 1.96 12.18
CA PRO A 106 -42.57 1.97 13.57
C PRO A 106 -43.28 3.06 14.40
N LEU A 107 -43.89 2.67 15.53
CA LEU A 107 -44.47 3.60 16.51
C LEU A 107 -43.42 4.06 17.53
N TYR A 108 -42.60 3.12 18.01
CA TYR A 108 -41.40 3.33 18.80
C TYR A 108 -40.49 2.10 18.66
N TYR A 109 -39.19 2.28 18.84
CA TYR A 109 -38.24 1.18 18.92
C TYR A 109 -37.19 1.48 19.98
N ASP A 110 -36.77 0.46 20.69
CA ASP A 110 -35.57 0.45 21.52
C ASP A 110 -34.43 -0.17 20.72
N GLU A 111 -33.23 0.43 20.83
CA GLU A 111 -32.02 -0.12 20.24
C GLU A 111 -31.33 -1.02 21.29
N VAL A 112 -31.37 -2.32 21.05
CA VAL A 112 -30.71 -3.31 21.91
C VAL A 112 -29.39 -3.73 21.23
N GLN A 113 -28.28 -3.41 21.88
CA GLN A 113 -26.97 -3.89 21.44
C GLN A 113 -26.85 -5.39 21.78
N THR A 114 -26.51 -6.20 20.78
CA THR A 114 -26.23 -7.63 20.95
C THR A 114 -24.76 -7.88 21.28
N ASN A 115 -24.40 -9.14 21.57
CA ASN A 115 -22.99 -9.56 21.74
C ASN A 115 -22.32 -9.95 20.40
N GLU A 116 -23.01 -9.83 19.27
CA GLU A 116 -22.49 -10.17 17.95
C GLU A 116 -21.61 -9.01 17.44
N VAL A 117 -20.29 -9.26 17.34
CA VAL A 117 -19.37 -8.31 16.71
C VAL A 117 -19.59 -8.35 15.19
N ILE A 118 -19.82 -7.18 14.58
CA ILE A 118 -20.02 -7.02 13.13
C ILE A 118 -18.89 -6.24 12.46
N GLY A 119 -18.05 -5.55 13.23
CA GLY A 119 -16.94 -4.78 12.68
C GLY A 119 -15.90 -4.39 13.72
N LEU A 120 -14.80 -3.84 13.22
CA LEU A 120 -13.74 -3.23 14.00
C LEU A 120 -13.63 -1.77 13.59
N LYS A 121 -13.78 -0.87 14.57
CA LYS A 121 -13.57 0.56 14.42
C LYS A 121 -12.11 0.85 14.75
N ALA A 122 -11.35 1.32 13.77
CA ALA A 122 -9.94 1.68 13.88
C ALA A 122 -9.81 3.20 13.83
N THR A 123 -9.20 3.79 14.85
CA THR A 123 -8.86 5.22 14.88
C THR A 123 -7.36 5.38 14.68
N TYR A 124 -6.96 6.11 13.64
CA TYR A 124 -5.57 6.36 13.26
C TYR A 124 -5.45 7.77 12.66
N ASN A 125 -4.42 8.54 13.03
CA ASN A 125 -4.21 9.91 12.54
C ASN A 125 -5.45 10.82 12.57
N ASN A 126 -6.22 10.76 13.67
CA ASN A 126 -7.50 11.48 13.85
C ASN A 126 -8.62 11.12 12.84
N ARG A 127 -8.44 10.03 12.08
CA ARG A 127 -9.45 9.45 11.20
C ARG A 127 -10.02 8.18 11.82
N VAL A 128 -11.26 7.88 11.48
CA VAL A 128 -11.98 6.69 11.95
C VAL A 128 -12.41 5.86 10.76
N PHE A 129 -11.98 4.61 10.75
CA PHE A 129 -12.34 3.62 9.75
C PHE A 129 -13.11 2.48 10.41
N THR A 130 -14.12 1.94 9.73
CA THR A 130 -14.84 0.76 10.21
C THR A 130 -14.69 -0.36 9.19
N PHE A 131 -14.09 -1.47 9.63
CA PHE A 131 -13.87 -2.64 8.79
C PHE A 131 -14.84 -3.77 9.19
N PRO A 132 -15.54 -4.41 8.25
CA PRO A 132 -16.38 -5.56 8.55
C PRO A 132 -15.57 -6.69 9.20
N ILE A 133 -16.09 -7.30 10.27
CA ILE A 133 -15.37 -8.36 10.98
C ILE A 133 -15.15 -9.60 10.10
N SER A 134 -16.05 -9.84 9.13
CA SER A 134 -15.92 -10.92 8.15
C SER A 134 -14.67 -10.74 7.30
N LEU A 135 -14.45 -9.52 6.76
CA LEU A 135 -13.27 -9.17 5.98
C LEU A 135 -12.01 -9.30 6.84
N CYS A 136 -12.00 -8.75 8.06
CA CYS A 136 -10.82 -8.84 8.91
C CYS A 136 -10.46 -10.30 9.26
N ARG A 137 -11.46 -11.15 9.50
CA ARG A 137 -11.24 -12.58 9.73
C ARG A 137 -10.76 -13.30 8.49
N GLU A 138 -11.27 -12.95 7.32
CA GLU A 138 -10.82 -13.52 6.05
C GLU A 138 -9.32 -13.30 5.85
N PHE A 139 -8.87 -12.04 5.92
CA PHE A 139 -7.45 -11.68 5.79
C PHE A 139 -6.59 -12.31 6.89
N ALA A 140 -6.98 -12.17 8.16
CA ALA A 140 -6.20 -12.73 9.27
C ALA A 140 -6.10 -14.27 9.22
N ASN A 141 -7.13 -14.96 8.72
CA ASN A 141 -7.07 -16.41 8.53
C ASN A 141 -6.18 -16.80 7.36
N TYR A 142 -6.16 -16.01 6.28
CA TYR A 142 -5.33 -16.24 5.10
C TYR A 142 -3.83 -16.18 5.47
N TYR A 143 -3.43 -15.21 6.29
CA TYR A 143 -2.04 -15.04 6.75
C TYR A 143 -1.74 -15.75 8.08
N LYS A 144 -2.50 -16.77 8.44
CA LYS A 144 -2.30 -17.45 9.73
C LYS A 144 -0.90 -18.05 9.80
N GLY A 145 -0.09 -17.50 10.72
CA GLY A 145 1.30 -17.93 10.94
C GLY A 145 2.33 -17.18 10.09
N ALA A 146 1.91 -16.12 9.38
CA ALA A 146 2.83 -15.19 8.72
C ALA A 146 3.74 -14.49 9.74
N LEU A 147 4.91 -14.07 9.26
CA LEU A 147 5.70 -13.05 9.93
C LEU A 147 5.25 -11.69 9.40
N THR A 148 4.63 -10.89 10.26
CA THR A 148 4.11 -9.57 9.91
C THR A 148 5.23 -8.52 9.87
N GLN A 149 5.09 -7.47 9.07
CA GLN A 149 5.94 -6.27 9.07
C GLN A 149 7.47 -6.53 9.00
N GLN A 150 7.89 -7.45 8.12
CA GLN A 150 9.30 -7.85 8.00
C GLN A 150 10.10 -6.86 7.16
N ARG A 151 11.07 -6.17 7.77
CA ARG A 151 12.03 -5.34 7.04
C ARG A 151 12.95 -6.21 6.18
N VAL A 152 13.05 -5.89 4.90
CA VAL A 152 13.99 -6.52 3.96
C VAL A 152 14.81 -5.47 3.22
N GLU A 153 16.07 -5.80 2.97
CA GLU A 153 16.99 -4.95 2.21
C GLU A 153 18.09 -5.77 1.55
N ALA A 154 18.60 -5.28 0.43
CA ALA A 154 19.74 -5.86 -0.26
C ALA A 154 20.49 -4.81 -1.08
N ILE A 155 21.76 -5.11 -1.36
CA ILE A 155 22.57 -4.30 -2.26
C ILE A 155 22.30 -4.75 -3.70
N LEU A 156 21.94 -3.80 -4.57
CA LEU A 156 21.84 -3.94 -6.01
C LEU A 156 23.01 -3.20 -6.67
N PRO A 157 23.95 -3.92 -7.32
CA PRO A 157 24.99 -3.29 -8.13
C PRO A 157 24.39 -2.61 -9.36
N THR A 158 24.86 -1.39 -9.68
CA THR A 158 24.48 -0.65 -10.90
C THR A 158 25.73 -0.02 -11.54
N ALA A 159 25.62 0.47 -12.77
CA ALA A 159 26.66 1.22 -13.45
C ALA A 159 27.09 2.50 -12.72
N TYR A 160 26.22 3.06 -11.86
CA TYR A 160 26.49 4.29 -11.10
C TYR A 160 26.94 4.02 -9.65
N GLY A 161 27.06 2.76 -9.27
CA GLY A 161 27.43 2.31 -7.94
C GLY A 161 26.28 1.62 -7.20
N ASN A 162 26.58 1.06 -6.04
CA ASN A 162 25.63 0.23 -5.31
C ASN A 162 24.43 1.01 -4.80
N VAL A 163 23.25 0.44 -4.99
CA VAL A 163 21.98 0.90 -4.44
C VAL A 163 21.58 -0.04 -3.32
N LEU A 164 21.23 0.48 -2.14
CA LEU A 164 20.50 -0.28 -1.15
C LEU A 164 19.01 -0.20 -1.50
N VAL A 165 18.44 -1.31 -1.99
CA VAL A 165 16.99 -1.44 -2.18
C VAL A 165 16.37 -2.04 -0.93
N TYR A 166 15.25 -1.48 -0.45
CA TYR A 166 14.65 -1.91 0.81
C TYR A 166 13.14 -1.69 0.89
N GLY A 167 12.52 -2.31 1.88
CA GLY A 167 11.11 -2.12 2.22
C GLY A 167 10.69 -2.90 3.46
N VAL A 168 9.39 -2.92 3.69
CA VAL A 168 8.74 -3.70 4.73
C VAL A 168 7.71 -4.58 4.04
N ILE A 169 7.87 -5.89 4.18
CA ILE A 169 6.88 -6.87 3.74
C ILE A 169 5.73 -6.83 4.76
N ASP A 170 4.50 -6.75 4.29
CA ASP A 170 3.33 -6.85 5.18
C ASP A 170 3.29 -8.24 5.79
N GLU A 171 3.23 -9.29 4.96
CA GLU A 171 3.08 -10.66 5.44
C GLU A 171 4.04 -11.60 4.71
N LEU A 172 4.99 -12.18 5.45
CA LEU A 172 5.92 -13.18 4.93
C LEU A 172 5.45 -14.59 5.32
N MET A 173 5.06 -15.36 4.30
CA MET A 173 4.69 -16.78 4.42
C MET A 173 5.86 -17.68 3.99
N PRO A 174 5.86 -18.98 4.33
CA PRO A 174 6.99 -19.87 4.02
C PRO A 174 7.38 -19.96 2.54
N ALA A 175 6.43 -19.75 1.62
CA ALA A 175 6.64 -19.88 0.17
C ALA A 175 6.25 -18.63 -0.63
N SER A 176 5.79 -17.57 0.02
CA SER A 176 5.25 -16.38 -0.64
C SER A 176 5.39 -15.12 0.20
N VAL A 177 5.54 -13.99 -0.50
CA VAL A 177 5.47 -12.64 0.04
C VAL A 177 4.08 -12.10 -0.28
N HIS A 178 3.45 -11.44 0.69
CA HIS A 178 2.15 -10.80 0.47
C HIS A 178 2.20 -9.34 0.89
N ASP A 179 1.46 -8.53 0.14
CA ASP A 179 1.28 -7.11 0.38
C ASP A 179 -0.21 -6.77 0.31
N ILE A 180 -0.72 -6.14 1.37
CA ILE A 180 -2.12 -5.79 1.52
C ILE A 180 -2.34 -4.42 0.90
N LYS A 181 -3.25 -4.35 -0.08
CA LYS A 181 -3.65 -3.09 -0.73
C LYS A 181 -5.10 -2.77 -0.45
N THR A 182 -5.39 -1.50 -0.22
CA THR A 182 -6.75 -0.97 -0.24
C THR A 182 -6.91 0.00 -1.41
N THR A 183 -8.02 -0.04 -2.12
CA THR A 183 -8.25 0.86 -3.25
C THR A 183 -9.70 1.30 -3.40
N GLY A 184 -9.92 2.45 -4.04
CA GLY A 184 -11.26 2.97 -4.32
C GLY A 184 -11.94 2.36 -5.55
N SER A 185 -11.16 1.69 -6.41
CA SER A 185 -11.62 1.01 -7.62
C SER A 185 -10.52 0.10 -8.14
N TYR A 186 -10.82 -1.17 -8.39
CA TYR A 186 -9.85 -2.13 -8.91
C TYR A 186 -10.07 -2.47 -10.39
N THR A 187 -8.97 -2.71 -11.09
CA THR A 187 -8.92 -3.25 -12.46
C THR A 187 -7.75 -4.21 -12.55
N VAL A 188 -7.87 -5.29 -13.33
CA VAL A 188 -6.80 -6.29 -13.48
C VAL A 188 -5.47 -5.64 -13.88
N GLY A 189 -4.40 -5.99 -13.17
CA GLY A 189 -3.05 -5.47 -13.41
C GLY A 189 -2.85 -4.06 -12.85
N LYS A 190 -3.61 -3.67 -11.82
CA LYS A 190 -3.51 -2.34 -11.20
C LYS A 190 -2.15 -2.11 -10.57
N PHE A 191 -1.53 -3.16 -10.03
CA PHE A 191 -0.25 -3.08 -9.31
C PHE A 191 0.91 -3.71 -10.09
N LYS A 192 0.73 -3.97 -11.39
CA LYS A 192 1.74 -4.64 -12.24
C LYS A 192 3.03 -3.84 -12.39
N ASP A 193 2.96 -2.52 -12.25
CA ASP A 193 4.09 -1.60 -12.43
C ASP A 193 4.67 -1.15 -11.07
N HIS A 194 4.21 -1.75 -9.96
CA HIS A 194 4.79 -1.51 -8.63
C HIS A 194 6.07 -2.33 -8.44
N HIS A 195 6.98 -1.87 -7.60
CA HIS A 195 8.32 -2.46 -7.47
C HIS A 195 8.48 -3.38 -6.26
N GLN A 196 7.46 -3.49 -5.41
CA GLN A 196 7.50 -4.35 -4.22
C GLN A 196 7.66 -5.83 -4.61
N HIS A 197 6.96 -6.27 -5.65
CA HIS A 197 7.05 -7.63 -6.18
C HIS A 197 8.38 -7.94 -6.91
N LEU A 198 9.24 -6.92 -7.11
CA LEU A 198 10.62 -7.09 -7.58
C LEU A 198 11.60 -7.03 -6.40
N ILE A 199 11.48 -6.00 -5.55
CA ILE A 199 12.43 -5.71 -4.48
C ILE A 199 12.37 -6.74 -3.35
N TYR A 200 11.17 -7.16 -2.91
CA TYR A 200 11.07 -8.03 -1.74
C TYR A 200 11.63 -9.43 -2.04
N PRO A 201 11.24 -10.10 -3.15
CA PRO A 201 11.87 -11.35 -3.54
C PRO A 201 13.37 -11.22 -3.81
N TYR A 202 13.81 -10.13 -4.46
CA TYR A 202 15.24 -9.86 -4.67
C TYR A 202 16.00 -9.80 -3.34
N ALA A 203 15.49 -9.04 -2.37
CA ALA A 203 16.13 -8.87 -1.07
C ALA A 203 16.16 -10.18 -0.27
N LEU A 204 15.07 -10.95 -0.27
CA LEU A 204 15.04 -12.27 0.36
C LEU A 204 16.06 -13.22 -0.27
N MET A 205 16.15 -13.25 -1.60
CA MET A 205 17.09 -14.09 -2.33
C MET A 205 18.54 -13.74 -2.00
N GLN A 206 18.89 -12.45 -1.97
CA GLN A 206 20.24 -12.00 -1.58
C GLN A 206 20.59 -12.36 -0.14
N ASN A 207 19.58 -12.49 0.73
CA ASN A 207 19.72 -12.89 2.12
C ASN A 207 19.58 -14.41 2.34
N GLY A 208 19.55 -15.21 1.27
CA GLY A 208 19.58 -16.68 1.32
C GLY A 208 18.21 -17.37 1.36
N SER A 209 17.12 -16.63 1.14
CA SER A 209 15.75 -17.16 1.09
C SER A 209 15.17 -17.09 -0.32
N ASP A 210 14.92 -18.24 -0.96
CA ASP A 210 14.44 -18.32 -2.36
C ASP A 210 12.90 -18.24 -2.46
N VAL A 211 12.29 -17.25 -1.80
CA VAL A 211 10.84 -16.98 -1.89
C VAL A 211 10.57 -16.10 -3.10
N ARG A 212 9.94 -16.67 -4.13
CA ARG A 212 9.70 -16.00 -5.43
C ARG A 212 8.26 -15.61 -5.69
N MET A 213 7.31 -16.27 -5.02
CA MET A 213 5.90 -15.96 -5.18
C MET A 213 5.59 -14.66 -4.45
N PHE A 214 4.89 -13.75 -5.11
CA PHE A 214 4.43 -12.50 -4.54
C PHE A 214 2.94 -12.32 -4.83
N GLU A 215 2.18 -11.86 -3.85
CA GLU A 215 0.77 -11.52 -4.01
C GLU A 215 0.45 -10.11 -3.53
N TYR A 216 -0.31 -9.37 -4.34
CA TYR A 216 -1.11 -8.26 -3.82
C TYR A 216 -2.48 -8.79 -3.46
N ASN A 217 -2.84 -8.68 -2.18
CA ASN A 217 -4.16 -9.02 -1.68
C ASN A 217 -4.94 -7.73 -1.42
N ILE A 218 -5.96 -7.49 -2.24
CA ILE A 218 -6.52 -6.16 -2.48
C ILE A 218 -7.95 -6.11 -1.96
N VAL A 219 -8.28 -5.06 -1.22
CA VAL A 219 -9.66 -4.73 -0.83
C VAL A 219 -10.12 -3.49 -1.59
N GLU A 220 -11.21 -3.62 -2.32
CA GLU A 220 -11.88 -2.47 -2.94
C GLU A 220 -12.94 -1.91 -2.00
N PHE A 221 -12.82 -0.62 -1.67
CA PHE A 221 -13.81 0.13 -0.92
C PHE A 221 -14.48 1.16 -1.83
N ASN A 222 -15.81 1.23 -1.83
CA ASN A 222 -16.51 2.33 -2.48
C ASN A 222 -16.34 3.64 -1.68
N LYS A 223 -16.85 4.74 -2.24
CA LYS A 223 -16.79 6.08 -1.62
C LYS A 223 -17.45 6.16 -0.24
N SER A 224 -18.39 5.26 0.06
CA SER A 224 -19.06 5.17 1.38
C SER A 224 -18.29 4.30 2.38
N GLY A 225 -17.11 3.79 2.01
CA GLY A 225 -16.29 2.91 2.86
C GLY A 225 -16.81 1.48 2.96
N ILE A 226 -17.74 1.08 2.08
CA ILE A 226 -18.26 -0.28 2.01
C ILE A 226 -17.36 -1.10 1.11
N VAL A 227 -17.05 -2.33 1.53
CA VAL A 227 -16.31 -3.31 0.73
C VAL A 227 -17.12 -3.65 -0.51
N VAL A 228 -16.54 -3.44 -1.68
CA VAL A 228 -17.10 -3.87 -2.96
C VAL A 228 -16.75 -5.34 -3.19
N ASP A 229 -15.45 -5.66 -3.11
CA ASP A 229 -14.92 -6.99 -3.34
C ASP A 229 -13.45 -7.10 -2.86
N THR A 230 -12.91 -8.31 -2.94
CA THR A 230 -11.51 -8.63 -2.65
C THR A 230 -10.86 -9.31 -3.84
N TYR A 231 -9.61 -8.96 -4.15
CA TYR A 231 -8.88 -9.47 -5.31
C TYR A 231 -7.49 -9.96 -4.93
N THR A 232 -6.92 -10.86 -5.74
CA THR A 232 -5.53 -11.29 -5.63
C THR A 232 -4.85 -11.14 -6.97
N GLU A 233 -3.72 -10.42 -7.00
CA GLU A 233 -2.79 -10.40 -8.14
C GLU A 233 -1.52 -11.14 -7.75
N THR A 234 -1.14 -12.13 -8.56
CA THR A 234 0.02 -12.99 -8.29
C THR A 234 1.14 -12.72 -9.28
N TYR A 235 2.36 -12.52 -8.76
CA TYR A 235 3.58 -12.28 -9.53
C TYR A 235 4.64 -13.31 -9.11
N VAL A 236 5.35 -13.87 -10.08
CA VAL A 236 6.47 -14.80 -9.83
C VAL A 236 7.77 -14.11 -10.21
N PHE A 237 8.61 -13.87 -9.20
CA PHE A 237 9.93 -13.30 -9.40
C PHE A 237 10.82 -14.26 -10.18
N ASN A 238 11.36 -13.77 -11.29
CA ASN A 238 12.33 -14.46 -12.11
C ASN A 238 13.63 -13.64 -12.11
N PRO A 239 14.70 -14.10 -11.43
CA PRO A 239 15.95 -13.36 -11.34
C PRO A 239 16.55 -12.93 -12.69
N GLU A 240 16.44 -13.75 -13.73
CA GLU A 240 17.00 -13.44 -15.06
C GLU A 240 16.25 -12.33 -15.78
N ARG A 241 14.95 -12.18 -15.48
CA ARG A 241 14.08 -11.15 -16.06
C ARG A 241 14.05 -9.89 -15.20
N ASP A 242 13.88 -10.07 -13.89
CA ASP A 242 13.47 -9.01 -12.98
C ASP A 242 14.65 -8.23 -12.40
N ILE A 243 15.82 -8.85 -12.23
CA ILE A 243 17.02 -8.10 -11.81
C ILE A 243 17.42 -7.08 -12.86
N PRO A 244 17.48 -7.40 -14.17
CA PRO A 244 17.74 -6.39 -15.19
C PRO A 244 16.73 -5.23 -15.16
N ILE A 245 15.43 -5.52 -15.07
CA ILE A 245 14.36 -4.50 -15.01
C ILE A 245 14.56 -3.59 -13.79
N LEU A 246 14.79 -4.17 -12.60
CA LEU A 246 15.00 -3.41 -11.38
C LEU A 246 16.29 -2.57 -11.45
N THR A 247 17.34 -3.10 -12.08
CA THR A 247 18.63 -2.41 -12.25
C THR A 247 18.47 -1.20 -13.16
N GLU A 248 17.84 -1.38 -14.32
CA GLU A 248 17.58 -0.31 -15.29
C GLU A 248 16.77 0.81 -14.65
N HIS A 249 15.67 0.48 -13.95
CA HIS A 249 14.85 1.48 -13.29
C HIS A 249 15.59 2.24 -12.17
N CYS A 250 16.45 1.55 -11.42
CA CYS A 250 17.33 2.21 -10.45
C CYS A 250 18.34 3.13 -11.12
N GLU A 251 18.91 2.75 -12.26
CA GLU A 251 19.88 3.55 -13.00
C GLU A 251 19.25 4.82 -13.60
N GLU A 252 18.04 4.71 -14.15
CA GLU A 252 17.26 5.86 -14.61
C GLU A 252 16.92 6.78 -13.44
N PHE A 253 16.52 6.23 -12.30
CA PHE A 253 16.23 7.05 -11.13
C PHE A 253 17.48 7.75 -10.60
N ILE A 254 18.65 7.10 -10.64
CA ILE A 254 19.92 7.76 -10.30
C ILE A 254 20.19 8.94 -11.22
N ARG A 255 19.97 8.83 -12.54
CA ARG A 255 20.14 9.96 -13.47
C ARG A 255 19.23 11.11 -13.12
N PHE A 256 17.95 10.82 -12.88
CA PHE A 256 16.98 11.82 -12.43
C PHE A 256 17.45 12.54 -11.15
N LEU A 257 17.94 11.79 -10.15
CA LEU A 257 18.42 12.37 -8.89
C LEU A 257 19.66 13.25 -9.08
N GLU A 258 20.57 12.87 -9.98
CA GLU A 258 21.77 13.66 -10.26
C GLU A 258 21.45 14.93 -11.07
N GLU A 259 20.53 14.85 -12.02
CA GLU A 259 20.05 15.99 -12.81
C GLU A 259 19.28 17.02 -11.97
N ASN A 260 18.59 16.57 -10.92
CA ASN A 260 17.77 17.41 -10.04
C ASN A 260 18.40 17.59 -8.64
N ARG A 261 19.72 17.41 -8.53
CA ARG A 261 20.43 17.34 -7.23
C ARG A 261 20.24 18.59 -6.37
N GLU A 262 20.08 19.77 -6.98
CA GLU A 262 19.80 21.03 -6.27
C GLU A 262 18.43 21.08 -5.59
N LEU A 263 17.45 20.30 -6.07
CA LEU A 263 16.10 20.25 -5.51
C LEU A 263 15.98 19.26 -4.34
N ILE A 264 16.99 18.42 -4.14
CA ILE A 264 16.98 17.35 -3.16
C ILE A 264 17.62 17.82 -1.85
N THR A 265 16.81 17.95 -0.81
CA THR A 265 17.21 18.35 0.54
C THR A 265 17.50 17.14 1.45
N ASP A 266 16.76 16.04 1.31
CA ASP A 266 17.05 14.81 2.07
C ASP A 266 18.20 14.03 1.41
N LYS A 267 19.36 13.98 2.09
CA LYS A 267 20.57 13.34 1.55
C LYS A 267 20.63 11.83 1.81
N LYS A 268 19.69 11.24 2.54
CA LYS A 268 19.61 9.78 2.74
C LYS A 268 19.47 9.01 1.43
N ILE A 269 18.81 9.62 0.44
CA ILE A 269 18.66 9.03 -0.90
C ILE A 269 20.03 8.79 -1.58
N PHE A 270 21.06 9.58 -1.24
CA PHE A 270 22.44 9.49 -1.73
C PHE A 270 23.38 8.72 -0.78
N GLY A 271 22.85 7.78 0.01
CA GLY A 271 23.68 6.93 0.88
C GLY A 271 24.21 7.62 2.15
N GLY A 272 24.10 8.95 2.24
CA GLY A 272 24.53 9.75 3.38
C GLY A 272 23.67 9.56 4.62
N GLU A 273 24.19 10.06 5.74
CA GLU A 273 23.42 10.34 6.96
C GLU A 273 22.94 11.79 6.88
N ASN A 274 21.74 12.09 7.42
CA ASN A 274 21.31 13.47 7.66
C ASN A 274 21.71 13.87 9.07
#